data_AF-A0A1V5SF35-F1
#
_entry.id   AF-A0A1V5SF35-F1
#
_cell.length_a   1.000
_cell.length_b   1.000
_cell.length_c   1.000
_cell.angle_alpha   90.00
_cell.angle_beta   90.00
_cell.angle_gamma   90.00
#
_symmetry.space_group_name_H-M   'P 1'
#
loop_
_entity.id
_entity.type
_entity.pdbx_description
1 polymer ?
#
loop_
_entity_poly.entity_id
_entity_poly.type
_entity_poly.pdbx_seq_one_letter_code
_entity_poly.pdbx_strand_id
1 'polypeptide(L)'
;MKKTIRAFTIVELLVVIVIIGILATIVTLNLTSSRLRASDRKAIANVNLLSGALDQYSISNGRKYPVLTSSPSTLNSEQIISGSSLVNKLKDYIDQVPVSDGKYNYVYLYNQTGSKAAILFEKAQSSGGTGICNYDASTAPQLVKEYKQAGNDVCYYSSK
;
A
#
# COMPACT_ATOMS: atom_id res chain seq x y z
N MET A 1 -0.46 55.49 44.57
CA MET A 1 -1.26 55.10 43.39
C MET A 1 -1.83 53.71 43.62
N LYS A 2 -3.16 53.57 43.74
CA LYS A 2 -3.82 52.26 43.94
C LYS A 2 -3.87 51.53 42.59
N LYS A 3 -3.16 50.41 42.49
CA LYS A 3 -3.15 49.56 41.29
C LYS A 3 -4.42 48.69 41.31
N THR A 4 -5.37 48.95 40.41
CA THR A 4 -6.55 48.11 40.23
C THR A 4 -6.14 46.81 39.53
N ILE A 5 -6.23 45.70 40.25
CA ILE A 5 -6.03 44.36 39.69
C ILE A 5 -7.34 43.99 39.01
N ARG A 6 -7.33 43.92 37.66
CA ARG A 6 -8.46 43.39 36.90
C ARG A 6 -8.44 41.87 37.03
N ALA A 7 -9.44 41.30 37.69
CA ALA A 7 -9.66 39.87 37.76
C ALA A 7 -10.50 39.41 36.56
N PHE A 8 -10.16 38.26 35.99
CA PHE A 8 -10.88 37.65 34.89
C PHE A 8 -12.26 37.15 35.37
N THR A 9 -13.31 37.33 34.58
CA THR A 9 -14.64 36.84 34.96
C THR A 9 -14.76 35.34 34.69
N ILE A 10 -15.55 34.64 35.51
CA ILE A 10 -15.82 33.20 35.31
C ILE A 10 -16.48 32.95 33.94
N VAL A 11 -17.31 33.91 33.49
CA VAL A 11 -18.01 33.82 32.20
C VAL A 11 -17.03 33.87 31.02
N GLU A 12 -15.98 34.69 31.09
CA GLU A 12 -14.94 34.70 30.06
C GLU A 12 -14.21 33.36 29.98
N LEU A 13 -13.91 32.73 31.12
CA LEU A 13 -13.28 31.41 31.12
C LEU A 13 -14.24 30.32 30.60
N LEU A 14 -15.52 30.41 30.93
CA LEU A 14 -16.55 29.46 30.49
C LEU A 14 -16.74 29.46 28.98
N VAL A 15 -16.81 30.63 28.34
CA VAL A 15 -16.91 30.73 26.88
C VAL A 15 -15.70 30.13 26.18
N VAL A 16 -14.50 30.34 26.72
CA VAL A 16 -13.25 29.85 26.11
C VAL A 16 -13.21 28.32 26.10
N ILE A 17 -13.56 27.66 27.21
CA ILE A 17 -13.55 26.19 27.26
C ILE A 17 -14.62 25.58 26.34
N VAL A 18 -15.76 26.25 26.16
CA VAL A 18 -16.81 25.81 25.23
C VAL A 18 -16.32 25.88 23.79
N ILE A 19 -15.69 26.99 23.39
CA ILE A 19 -15.15 27.15 22.03
C ILE A 19 -14.02 26.13 21.77
N ILE A 20 -13.11 25.93 22.72
CA ILE A 20 -12.03 24.92 22.59
C ILE A 20 -12.62 23.52 22.44
N GLY A 21 -13.66 23.18 23.19
CA GLY A 21 -14.36 21.89 23.07
C GLY A 21 -14.95 21.65 21.68
N ILE A 22 -15.61 22.67 21.10
CA ILE A 22 -16.19 22.58 19.74
C ILE A 22 -15.09 22.40 18.70
N LEU A 23 -14.03 23.22 18.74
CA LEU A 23 -12.93 23.14 17.77
C LEU A 23 -12.18 21.80 17.84
N ALA A 24 -11.96 21.25 19.05
CA ALA A 24 -11.25 19.99 19.23
C ALA A 24 -11.96 18.79 18.57
N THR A 25 -13.30 18.75 18.60
CA THR A 25 -14.08 17.67 17.97
C THR A 25 -13.96 17.68 16.44
N ILE A 26 -14.05 18.86 15.81
CA ILE A 26 -13.97 19.02 14.35
C ILE A 26 -12.58 18.61 13.82
N VAL A 27 -11.52 18.95 14.53
CA VAL A 27 -10.14 18.59 14.14
C VAL A 27 -9.92 17.07 14.17
N THR A 28 -10.47 16.40 15.19
CA THR A 28 -10.29 14.96 15.38
C THR A 28 -10.90 14.14 14.24
N LEU A 29 -12.08 14.52 13.74
CA LEU A 29 -12.76 13.81 12.64
C LEU A 29 -12.00 13.91 11.30
N ASN A 30 -11.35 15.05 11.04
CA ASN A 30 -10.62 15.29 9.79
C ASN A 30 -9.25 14.58 9.73
N LEU A 31 -8.62 14.33 10.88
CA LEU A 31 -7.32 13.66 10.96
C LEU A 31 -7.38 12.17 10.57
N THR A 32 -8.50 11.50 10.86
CA THR A 32 -8.65 10.07 10.54
C THR A 32 -8.78 9.81 9.04
N SER A 33 -9.58 10.63 8.34
CA SER A 33 -9.82 10.47 6.91
C SER A 33 -8.59 10.81 6.06
N SER A 34 -7.81 11.82 6.45
CA SER A 34 -6.56 12.19 5.78
C SER A 34 -5.47 11.12 5.91
N ARG A 35 -5.34 10.48 7.09
CA ARG A 35 -4.39 9.37 7.30
C ARG A 35 -4.71 8.14 6.44
N LEU A 36 -6.00 7.81 6.27
CA LEU A 36 -6.42 6.71 5.41
C LEU A 36 -6.03 6.98 3.95
N ARG A 37 -6.37 8.16 3.42
CA ARG A 37 -6.01 8.56 2.05
C ARG A 37 -4.50 8.61 1.80
N ALA A 38 -3.73 9.09 2.78
CA ALA A 38 -2.27 9.11 2.69
C ALA A 38 -1.68 7.69 2.61
N SER A 39 -2.28 6.74 3.33
CA SER A 39 -1.85 5.34 3.31
C SER A 39 -2.17 4.67 1.97
N ASP A 40 -3.35 4.93 1.39
CA ASP A 40 -3.71 4.39 0.07
C ASP A 40 -2.76 4.93 -1.01
N ARG A 41 -2.44 6.23 -0.96
CA ARG A 41 -1.45 6.84 -1.88
C ARG A 41 -0.06 6.25 -1.71
N LYS A 42 0.35 5.96 -0.48
CA LYS A 42 1.63 5.29 -0.19
C LYS A 42 1.68 3.90 -0.83
N ALA A 43 0.60 3.12 -0.73
CA ALA A 43 0.54 1.79 -1.33
C ALA A 43 0.66 1.83 -2.87
N ILE A 44 -0.03 2.78 -3.51
CA ILE A 44 0.09 3.01 -4.96
C ILE A 44 1.53 3.39 -5.35
N ALA A 45 2.14 4.30 -4.58
CA ALA A 45 3.53 4.70 -4.83
C ALA A 45 4.51 3.51 -4.69
N ASN A 46 4.31 2.67 -3.68
CA ASN A 46 5.12 1.46 -3.47
C ASN A 46 5.06 0.49 -4.65
N VAL A 47 3.88 0.28 -5.24
CA VAL A 47 3.76 -0.59 -6.43
C VAL A 47 4.42 0.01 -7.66
N ASN A 48 4.36 1.33 -7.84
CA ASN A 48 5.11 1.98 -8.92
C ASN A 48 6.62 1.83 -8.74
N LEU A 49 7.12 1.97 -7.50
CA LEU A 49 8.53 1.76 -7.18
C LEU A 49 8.97 0.31 -7.45
N LEU A 50 8.19 -0.67 -6.99
CA LEU A 50 8.44 -2.10 -7.26
C LEU A 50 8.41 -2.41 -8.75
N SER A 51 7.45 -1.85 -9.49
CA SER A 51 7.36 -2.04 -10.95
C SER A 51 8.60 -1.50 -11.65
N GLY A 52 9.06 -0.30 -11.29
CA GLY A 52 10.28 0.28 -11.85
C GLY A 52 11.54 -0.53 -11.51
N ALA A 53 11.63 -1.05 -10.29
CA ALA A 53 12.74 -1.91 -9.88
C ALA A 53 12.76 -3.23 -10.66
N LEU A 54 11.59 -3.82 -10.92
CA LEU A 54 11.45 -5.02 -11.76
C LEU A 54 11.85 -4.75 -13.21
N ASP A 55 11.49 -3.60 -13.77
CA ASP A 55 11.90 -3.19 -15.12
C ASP A 55 13.42 -3.07 -15.19
N GLN A 56 14.05 -2.42 -14.21
CA GLN A 56 15.51 -2.28 -14.15
C GLN A 56 16.23 -3.63 -13.97
N TYR A 57 15.68 -4.51 -13.13
CA TYR A 57 16.16 -5.89 -13.01
C TYR A 57 16.08 -6.60 -14.36
N SER A 58 14.93 -6.52 -15.05
CA SER A 58 14.71 -7.20 -16.33
C SER A 58 15.71 -6.74 -17.38
N ILE A 59 15.97 -5.44 -17.49
CA ILE A 59 16.98 -4.88 -18.39
C ILE A 59 18.37 -5.47 -18.11
N SER A 60 18.74 -5.57 -16.84
CA SER A 60 20.06 -6.06 -16.42
C SER A 60 20.21 -7.59 -16.52
N ASN A 61 19.10 -8.33 -16.56
CA ASN A 61 19.06 -9.80 -16.54
C ASN A 61 18.53 -10.42 -17.84
N GLY A 62 18.74 -9.74 -18.98
CA GLY A 62 18.42 -10.30 -20.30
C GLY A 62 16.93 -10.32 -20.62
N ARG A 63 16.20 -9.27 -20.21
CA ARG A 63 14.74 -9.09 -20.37
C ARG A 63 13.93 -10.18 -19.67
N LYS A 64 14.43 -10.63 -18.51
CA LYS A 64 13.77 -11.61 -17.65
C LYS A 64 13.59 -11.07 -16.24
N TYR A 65 12.39 -11.21 -15.72
CA TYR A 65 12.03 -10.90 -14.35
C TYR A 65 12.50 -11.99 -13.38
N PRO A 66 12.64 -11.66 -12.08
CA PRO A 66 12.99 -12.61 -11.04
C PRO A 66 12.06 -13.84 -11.00
N VAL A 67 12.65 -15.03 -11.09
CA VAL A 67 11.98 -16.31 -10.78
C VAL A 67 12.43 -16.74 -9.40
N LEU A 68 11.48 -17.03 -8.50
CA LEU A 68 11.75 -17.22 -7.07
C LEU A 68 11.71 -18.68 -6.61
N THR A 69 11.16 -19.57 -7.43
CA THR A 69 11.09 -21.00 -7.19
C THR A 69 12.02 -21.74 -8.14
N SER A 70 12.74 -22.75 -7.63
CA SER A 70 13.62 -23.63 -8.42
C SER A 70 12.89 -24.83 -9.03
N SER A 71 11.59 -25.00 -8.73
CA SER A 71 10.80 -26.15 -9.17
C SER A 71 9.68 -25.70 -10.11
N PRO A 72 9.51 -26.36 -11.27
CA PRO A 72 8.59 -25.92 -12.31
C PRO A 72 7.16 -26.35 -12.00
N SER A 73 6.54 -25.77 -10.96
CA SER A 73 5.13 -26.03 -10.64
C SER A 73 4.26 -24.85 -11.08
N THR A 74 3.36 -25.15 -12.03
CA THR A 74 2.28 -24.32 -12.60
C THR A 74 2.69 -23.06 -13.36
N LEU A 75 1.99 -22.79 -14.48
CA LEU A 75 2.28 -21.72 -15.45
C LEU A 75 2.43 -20.31 -14.82
N ASN A 76 1.88 -20.12 -13.62
CA ASN A 76 1.96 -18.92 -12.82
C ASN A 76 2.40 -19.30 -11.39
N SER A 77 3.31 -18.52 -10.82
CA SER A 77 3.75 -18.64 -9.43
C SER A 77 3.51 -17.33 -8.70
N GLU A 78 3.09 -17.42 -7.45
CA GLU A 78 2.75 -16.27 -6.60
C GLU A 78 3.58 -16.29 -5.32
N GLN A 79 4.08 -15.13 -4.89
CA GLN A 79 4.82 -15.01 -3.64
C GLN A 79 4.53 -13.67 -2.95
N ILE A 80 4.17 -13.72 -1.67
CA ILE A 80 4.03 -12.54 -0.83
C ILE A 80 5.41 -11.88 -0.64
N ILE A 81 5.48 -10.56 -0.80
CA ILE A 81 6.71 -9.76 -0.62
C ILE A 81 6.89 -9.46 0.86
N SER A 82 7.20 -10.52 1.63
CA SER A 82 7.55 -10.45 3.05
C SER A 82 8.69 -11.42 3.28
N GLY A 83 9.92 -10.92 3.49
CA GLY A 83 11.09 -11.77 3.70
C GLY A 83 11.41 -12.72 2.54
N SER A 84 10.97 -12.36 1.32
CA SER A 84 11.07 -13.22 0.13
C SER A 84 12.43 -13.12 -0.56
N SER A 85 12.79 -14.16 -1.33
CA SER A 85 13.94 -14.17 -2.25
C SER A 85 13.92 -13.01 -3.25
N LEU A 86 12.73 -12.41 -3.50
CA LEU A 86 12.57 -11.23 -4.33
C LEU A 86 13.26 -10.00 -3.73
N VAL A 87 13.16 -9.79 -2.42
CA VAL A 87 13.77 -8.64 -1.73
C VAL A 87 15.28 -8.64 -1.99
N ASN A 88 15.91 -9.80 -1.87
CA ASN A 88 17.35 -9.95 -2.12
C ASN A 88 17.73 -9.71 -3.58
N LYS A 89 16.85 -10.05 -4.53
CA LYS A 89 17.08 -9.82 -5.96
C LYS A 89 16.86 -8.36 -6.37
N LEU A 90 15.95 -7.66 -5.69
CA LEU A 90 15.61 -6.26 -5.99
C LEU A 90 16.47 -5.25 -5.20
N LYS A 91 17.18 -5.65 -4.14
CA LYS A 91 17.96 -4.75 -3.28
C LYS A 91 18.95 -3.84 -4.02
N ASP A 92 19.49 -4.31 -5.16
CA ASP A 92 20.47 -3.55 -5.96
C ASP A 92 19.78 -2.56 -6.93
N TYR A 93 18.46 -2.62 -7.04
CA TYR A 93 17.63 -1.85 -7.98
C TYR A 93 16.66 -0.89 -7.28
N ILE A 94 16.51 -1.00 -5.95
CA ILE A 94 15.68 -0.12 -5.13
C ILE A 94 16.24 0.00 -3.71
N ASP A 95 16.31 1.23 -3.19
CA ASP A 95 16.88 1.52 -1.87
C ASP A 95 16.13 0.81 -0.73
N GLN A 96 14.80 0.77 -0.81
CA GLN A 96 13.94 0.09 0.15
C GLN A 96 12.83 -0.64 -0.59
N VAL A 97 12.85 -1.96 -0.51
CA VAL A 97 11.78 -2.80 -1.05
C VAL A 97 10.56 -2.68 -0.13
N PRO A 98 9.41 -2.16 -0.62
CA PRO A 98 8.18 -2.19 0.16
C PRO A 98 7.79 -3.63 0.49
N VAL A 99 7.61 -3.91 1.77
CA VAL A 99 7.14 -5.21 2.28
C VAL A 99 5.73 -5.08 2.84
N SER A 100 5.01 -6.19 2.92
CA SER A 100 3.67 -6.21 3.49
C SER A 100 3.71 -5.81 4.97
N ASP A 101 2.88 -4.86 5.39
CA ASP A 101 2.92 -4.22 6.72
C ASP A 101 1.67 -4.51 7.57
N GLY A 102 0.87 -5.49 7.17
CA GLY A 102 -0.39 -5.84 7.82
C GLY A 102 -1.53 -4.86 7.54
N LYS A 103 -1.28 -3.75 6.83
CA LYS A 103 -2.29 -2.83 6.30
C LYS A 103 -2.43 -2.99 4.79
N TYR A 104 -1.32 -3.21 4.10
CA TYR A 104 -1.30 -3.63 2.70
C TYR A 104 -0.43 -4.87 2.56
N ASN A 105 -0.90 -5.81 1.74
CA ASN A 105 -0.12 -6.94 1.29
C ASN A 105 0.33 -6.69 -0.15
N TYR A 106 1.59 -6.99 -0.44
CA TYR A 106 2.13 -6.96 -1.80
C TYR A 106 2.44 -8.40 -2.22
N VAL A 107 1.93 -8.79 -3.39
CA VAL A 107 2.16 -10.13 -3.96
C VAL A 107 2.84 -9.96 -5.30
N TYR A 108 3.94 -10.69 -5.48
CA TYR A 108 4.64 -10.77 -6.74
C TYR A 108 4.23 -12.04 -7.48
N LEU A 109 3.82 -11.84 -8.72
CA LEU A 109 3.40 -12.87 -9.64
C LEU A 109 4.42 -12.95 -10.77
N TYR A 110 4.79 -14.16 -11.14
CA TYR A 110 5.70 -14.37 -12.26
C TYR A 110 5.39 -15.68 -12.97
N ASN A 111 5.74 -15.73 -14.26
CA ASN A 111 5.78 -17.00 -14.98
C ASN A 111 7.13 -17.69 -14.77
N GLN A 112 7.16 -19.02 -14.92
CA GLN A 112 8.40 -19.79 -14.71
C GLN A 112 9.56 -19.39 -15.64
N THR A 113 9.24 -18.82 -16.82
CA THR A 113 10.24 -18.36 -17.78
C THR A 113 10.86 -17.00 -17.40
N GLY A 114 10.25 -16.27 -16.44
CA GLY A 114 10.59 -14.89 -16.11
C GLY A 114 10.24 -13.89 -17.22
N SER A 115 9.47 -14.27 -18.23
CA SER A 115 9.09 -13.40 -19.35
C SER A 115 7.96 -12.43 -19.02
N LYS A 116 7.17 -12.73 -17.99
CA LYS A 116 6.05 -11.90 -17.54
C LYS A 116 6.05 -11.82 -16.02
N ALA A 117 5.77 -10.65 -15.49
CA ALA A 117 5.61 -10.47 -14.07
C ALA A 117 4.57 -9.39 -13.74
N ALA A 118 3.96 -9.51 -12.57
CA ALA A 118 3.04 -8.52 -12.06
C ALA A 118 3.22 -8.34 -10.56
N ILE A 119 2.91 -7.13 -10.09
CA ILE A 119 2.76 -6.83 -8.68
C ILE A 119 1.28 -6.59 -8.42
N LEU A 120 0.73 -7.35 -7.48
CA LEU A 120 -0.56 -7.07 -6.87
C LEU A 120 -0.33 -6.39 -5.54
N PHE A 121 -1.25 -5.50 -5.19
CA PHE A 121 -1.41 -5.13 -3.79
C PHE A 121 -2.88 -5.06 -3.42
N GLU A 122 -3.10 -5.37 -2.15
CA GLU A 122 -4.42 -5.37 -1.53
C GLU A 122 -4.35 -4.71 -0.17
N LYS A 123 -5.50 -4.23 0.29
CA LYS A 123 -5.65 -3.75 1.65
C LYS A 123 -5.96 -4.95 2.55
N ALA A 124 -5.13 -5.19 3.57
CA ALA A 124 -5.31 -6.30 4.49
C ALA A 124 -6.66 -6.15 5.23
N GLN A 125 -7.53 -7.17 5.13
CA GLN A 125 -8.77 -7.24 5.89
C GLN A 125 -8.50 -7.60 7.36
N SER A 126 -9.31 -7.05 8.27
CA SER A 126 -9.24 -7.26 9.72
C SER A 126 -9.73 -8.65 10.20
N SER A 127 -10.08 -9.57 9.31
CA SER A 127 -10.68 -10.85 9.72
C SER A 127 -10.49 -11.95 8.68
N GLY A 128 -9.37 -12.67 8.77
CA GLY A 128 -9.24 -14.09 8.43
C GLY A 128 -9.50 -14.53 6.98
N GLY A 129 -9.87 -13.64 6.06
CA GLY A 129 -9.87 -13.95 4.63
C GLY A 129 -8.43 -14.02 4.16
N THR A 130 -8.04 -15.10 3.49
CA THR A 130 -6.87 -15.15 2.61
C THR A 130 -7.14 -14.28 1.38
N GLY A 131 -7.52 -13.01 1.61
CA GLY A 131 -7.63 -11.97 0.59
C GLY A 131 -6.39 -12.09 -0.26
N ILE A 132 -6.60 -12.63 -1.45
CA ILE A 132 -5.66 -12.67 -2.52
C ILE A 132 -6.61 -12.36 -3.66
N CYS A 133 -6.46 -11.19 -4.24
CA CYS A 133 -7.12 -10.88 -5.50
C CYS A 133 -6.78 -12.01 -6.47
N ASN A 134 -7.69 -12.96 -6.69
CA ASN A 134 -7.44 -14.13 -7.52
C ASN A 134 -7.01 -13.64 -8.91
N TYR A 135 -5.72 -13.75 -9.21
CA TYR A 135 -5.17 -13.41 -10.50
C TYR A 135 -5.15 -14.67 -11.35
N ASP A 136 -6.14 -14.78 -12.22
CA ASP A 136 -6.12 -15.79 -13.28
C ASP A 136 -5.38 -15.23 -14.51
N ALA A 137 -4.14 -15.68 -14.72
CA ALA A 137 -3.34 -15.27 -15.87
C ALA A 137 -3.91 -15.77 -17.22
N SER A 138 -4.89 -16.69 -17.22
CA SER A 138 -5.46 -17.30 -18.42
C SER A 138 -6.68 -16.55 -19.00
N THR A 139 -7.37 -15.73 -18.20
CA THR A 139 -8.56 -14.96 -18.61
C THR A 139 -8.32 -13.46 -18.75
N ALA A 140 -7.08 -13.00 -18.67
CA ALA A 140 -6.75 -11.58 -18.66
C ALA A 140 -7.37 -10.82 -19.86
N PRO A 141 -8.36 -9.92 -19.64
CA PRO A 141 -8.49 -8.80 -20.55
C PRO A 141 -7.20 -7.98 -20.39
N GLN A 142 -6.59 -7.65 -21.52
CA GLN A 142 -5.53 -6.67 -21.70
C GLN A 142 -5.41 -5.68 -20.53
N LEU A 143 -4.27 -5.73 -19.81
CA LEU A 143 -3.61 -4.62 -19.13
C LEU A 143 -4.52 -3.50 -18.61
N VAL A 144 -5.32 -3.74 -17.58
CA VAL A 144 -6.12 -2.67 -16.99
C VAL A 144 -5.31 -1.96 -15.91
N LYS A 145 -4.94 -0.70 -16.16
CA LYS A 145 -4.49 0.25 -15.13
C LYS A 145 -5.64 0.67 -14.20
N GLU A 146 -6.59 -0.23 -13.89
CA GLU A 146 -7.81 0.15 -13.18
C GLU A 146 -8.18 -0.77 -12.04
N TYR A 147 -8.64 -0.08 -11.00
CA TYR A 147 -9.57 -0.46 -9.96
C TYR A 147 -10.56 -1.55 -10.39
N LYS A 148 -10.41 -2.76 -9.84
CA LYS A 148 -11.53 -3.70 -9.75
C LYS A 148 -11.88 -3.90 -8.29
N GLN A 149 -13.01 -3.33 -7.89
CA GLN A 149 -13.66 -3.66 -6.62
C GLN A 149 -14.19 -5.09 -6.71
N ALA A 150 -13.57 -6.02 -6.00
CA ALA A 150 -14.14 -7.35 -5.77
C ALA A 150 -14.85 -7.29 -4.41
N GLY A 151 -16.08 -6.75 -4.40
CA GLY A 151 -16.82 -6.53 -3.14
C GLY A 151 -16.23 -5.39 -2.30
N ASN A 152 -16.03 -5.62 -0.99
CA ASN A 152 -15.47 -4.63 -0.06
C ASN A 152 -13.93 -4.49 -0.15
N ASP A 153 -13.27 -5.33 -0.94
CA ASP A 153 -11.82 -5.34 -1.09
C ASP A 153 -11.38 -4.61 -2.36
N VAL A 154 -10.34 -3.79 -2.20
CA VAL A 154 -9.77 -2.99 -3.27
C VAL A 154 -8.49 -3.65 -3.74
N CYS A 155 -8.52 -4.15 -4.97
CA CYS A 155 -7.43 -4.84 -5.64
C CYS A 155 -6.82 -3.91 -6.69
N TYR A 156 -5.50 -3.78 -6.65
CA TYR A 156 -4.74 -3.05 -7.64
C TYR A 156 -3.66 -3.95 -8.24
N TYR A 157 -3.44 -3.84 -9.54
CA TYR A 157 -2.42 -4.61 -10.22
C TYR A 157 -1.60 -3.73 -11.16
N SER A 158 -0.31 -4.04 -11.24
CA SER A 158 0.63 -3.52 -12.23
C SER A 158 1.24 -4.72 -12.95
N SER A 159 0.84 -4.93 -14.21
CA SER A 159 1.29 -6.04 -15.06
C SER A 159 2.26 -5.52 -16.12
N LYS A 160 3.37 -6.25 -16.34
CA LYS A 160 4.42 -5.92 -17.31
C LYS A 160 4.90 -7.16 -18.08
#